data_AF-W1Y408-F1
#
_entry.id   AF-W1Y408-F1
#
_cell.length_a   1.000
_cell.length_b   1.000
_cell.length_c   1.000
_cell.angle_alpha   90.00
_cell.angle_beta   90.00
_cell.angle_gamma   90.00
#
_symmetry.space_group_name_H-M   'P 1'
#
loop_
_entity.id
_entity.type
_entity.pdbx_description
1 polymer ?
#
loop_
_entity_poly.entity_id
_entity_poly.type
_entity_poly.pdbx_seq_one_letter_code
_entity_poly.pdbx_strand_id
1 'polypeptide(L)'
;PALPSNLTSNTAEAHLLLQQAIAEGATSLDTHEVQPILQAYGMNTLPTWIASDSTEAVHIAEQIGYPVALKLRSPDIPHKSEVQGV
;
A
#
# COMPACT_ATOMS: atom_id res chain seq x y z
N PRO A 1 -19.24 16.49 6.28
CA PRO A 1 -19.87 15.18 6.59
C PRO A 1 -19.33 14.65 7.92
N ALA A 2 -20.19 14.09 8.78
CA ALA A 2 -19.73 13.44 10.02
C ALA A 2 -19.14 12.06 9.71
N LEU A 3 -18.06 11.69 10.40
CA LEU A 3 -17.48 10.36 10.31
C LEU A 3 -18.47 9.31 10.85
N PRO A 4 -18.56 8.12 10.24
CA PRO A 4 -19.47 7.07 10.70
C PRO A 4 -19.08 6.60 12.10
N SER A 5 -20.06 6.41 12.97
CA SER A 5 -19.88 6.12 14.41
C SER A 5 -19.29 4.74 14.72
N ASN A 6 -19.17 3.87 13.71
CA ASN A 6 -18.61 2.52 13.80
C ASN A 6 -17.18 2.39 13.23
N LEU A 7 -16.49 3.52 12.99
CA LEU A 7 -15.11 3.48 12.52
C LEU A 7 -14.19 3.00 13.65
N THR A 8 -13.75 1.75 13.56
CA THR A 8 -12.71 1.24 14.46
C THR A 8 -11.43 2.01 14.14
N SER A 9 -10.96 2.82 15.10
CA SER A 9 -9.89 3.78 14.91
C SER A 9 -8.71 3.41 15.81
N ASN A 10 -7.71 2.72 15.28
CA ASN A 10 -6.42 2.51 15.94
C ASN A 10 -5.47 3.68 15.66
N THR A 11 -5.84 4.88 16.10
CA THR A 11 -5.05 6.10 15.84
C THR A 11 -3.62 6.00 16.38
N ALA A 12 -3.40 5.23 17.46
CA ALA A 12 -2.08 5.04 18.03
C ALA A 12 -1.13 4.32 17.06
N GLU A 13 -1.61 3.25 16.40
CA GLU A 13 -0.85 2.52 15.38
C GLU A 13 -0.55 3.40 14.17
N ALA A 14 -1.57 4.11 13.65
CA ALA A 14 -1.37 5.03 12.54
C ALA A 14 -0.32 6.11 12.85
N HIS A 15 -0.37 6.72 14.04
CA HIS A 15 0.62 7.70 14.46
C HIS A 15 2.03 7.11 14.60
N LEU A 16 2.14 5.90 15.13
CA LEU A 16 3.44 5.23 15.27
C LEU A 16 4.09 4.99 13.90
N LEU A 17 3.33 4.47 12.93
CA LEU A 17 3.80 4.23 11.57
C LEU A 17 4.22 5.54 10.87
N LEU A 18 3.42 6.60 11.01
CA LEU A 18 3.73 7.90 10.44
C LEU A 18 4.97 8.54 11.09
N GLN A 19 5.12 8.44 12.42
CA GLN A 19 6.30 8.95 13.12
C GLN A 19 7.57 8.22 12.69
N GLN A 20 7.51 6.91 12.50
CA GLN A 20 8.62 6.12 11.99
C GLN A 20 9.05 6.61 10.59
N ALA A 21 8.11 6.76 9.67
CA ALA A 21 8.38 7.25 8.32
C ALA A 21 8.99 8.67 8.33
N ILE A 22 8.46 9.57 9.17
CA ILE A 22 9.00 10.93 9.34
C ILE A 22 10.43 10.88 9.90
N ALA A 23 10.70 10.02 10.88
CA ALA A 23 12.03 9.86 11.46
C ALA A 23 13.05 9.32 10.45
N GLU A 24 12.60 8.53 9.49
CA GLU A 24 13.39 8.03 8.35
C GLU A 24 13.57 9.08 7.23
N GLY A 25 12.94 10.26 7.37
CA GLY A 25 13.01 11.35 6.39
C GLY A 25 12.10 11.15 5.18
N ALA A 26 11.14 10.22 5.25
CA ALA A 26 10.21 9.98 4.17
C ALA A 26 9.27 11.18 3.96
N THR A 27 9.12 11.59 2.72
CA THR A 27 8.14 12.63 2.30
C THR A 27 6.94 12.04 1.56
N SER A 28 6.98 10.74 1.27
CA SER A 28 5.94 9.94 0.63
C SER A 28 6.00 8.51 1.13
N LEU A 29 4.86 7.80 1.07
CA LEU A 29 4.75 6.40 1.45
C LEU A 29 4.35 5.55 0.23
N ASP A 30 4.93 4.37 0.10
CA ASP A 30 4.51 3.36 -0.87
C ASP A 30 3.21 2.69 -0.44
N THR A 31 2.56 2.00 -1.40
CA THR A 31 1.28 1.32 -1.17
C THR A 31 1.29 0.36 0.01
N HIS A 32 2.39 -0.38 0.21
CA HIS A 32 2.52 -1.34 1.31
C HIS A 32 2.63 -0.68 2.69
N GLU A 33 3.18 0.54 2.77
CA GLU A 33 3.32 1.30 4.02
C GLU A 33 2.02 2.03 4.37
N VAL A 34 1.28 2.48 3.35
CA VAL A 34 -0.01 3.15 3.53
C VAL A 34 -1.11 2.16 3.95
N GLN A 35 -1.07 0.92 3.49
CA GLN A 35 -2.09 -0.09 3.79
C GLN A 35 -2.40 -0.24 5.30
N PRO A 36 -1.43 -0.48 6.20
CA PRO A 36 -1.71 -0.60 7.63
C PRO A 36 -2.26 0.69 8.25
N ILE A 37 -1.83 1.86 7.75
CA ILE A 37 -2.38 3.16 8.19
C ILE A 37 -3.86 3.28 7.83
N LEU A 38 -4.23 2.89 6.60
CA LEU A 38 -5.63 2.91 6.17
C LEU A 38 -6.48 1.91 6.96
N GLN A 39 -5.95 0.71 7.22
CA GLN A 39 -6.62 -0.31 8.05
C GLN A 39 -6.85 0.17 9.48
N ALA A 40 -5.89 0.92 10.05
CA ALA A 40 -6.04 1.53 11.37
C ALA A 40 -7.22 2.53 11.44
N TYR A 41 -7.69 3.04 10.31
CA TYR A 41 -8.90 3.86 10.21
C TYR A 41 -10.11 3.08 9.65
N GLY A 42 -10.09 1.75 9.69
CA GLY A 42 -11.19 0.90 9.23
C GLY A 42 -11.38 0.89 7.71
N MET A 43 -10.40 1.38 6.93
CA MET A 43 -10.44 1.32 5.48
C MET A 43 -9.83 0.01 4.99
N ASN A 44 -10.68 -0.85 4.42
CA ASN A 44 -10.23 -2.08 3.78
C ASN A 44 -9.65 -1.76 2.40
N THR A 45 -8.42 -2.19 2.18
CA THR A 45 -7.75 -2.13 0.88
C THR A 45 -7.65 -3.53 0.28
N LEU A 46 -7.40 -3.59 -1.03
CA LEU A 46 -7.14 -4.87 -1.69
C LEU A 46 -5.83 -5.46 -1.14
N PRO A 47 -5.79 -6.77 -0.84
CA PRO A 47 -4.54 -7.47 -0.58
C PRO A 47 -3.53 -7.17 -1.68
N THR A 48 -2.32 -6.79 -1.29
CA THR A 48 -1.26 -6.37 -2.20
C THR A 48 0.03 -7.03 -1.76
N TRP A 49 0.82 -7.50 -2.72
CA TRP A 49 2.09 -8.16 -2.48
C TRP A 49 3.19 -7.45 -3.26
N ILE A 50 4.41 -7.49 -2.73
CA ILE A 50 5.60 -6.99 -3.42
C ILE A 50 6.26 -8.18 -4.10
N ALA A 51 6.53 -8.02 -5.39
CA ALA A 51 7.39 -8.92 -6.15
C ALA A 51 8.68 -8.20 -6.49
N SER A 52 9.81 -8.86 -6.28
CA SER A 52 11.17 -8.38 -6.52
C SER A 52 11.60 -8.63 -7.96
N ASP A 53 11.01 -9.63 -8.61
CA ASP A 53 11.25 -9.98 -10.01
C ASP A 53 10.00 -10.58 -10.68
N SER A 54 10.12 -10.87 -11.99
CA SER A 54 9.03 -11.42 -12.78
C SER A 54 8.62 -12.83 -12.35
N THR A 55 9.54 -13.63 -11.85
CA THR A 55 9.27 -15.01 -11.42
C THR A 55 8.43 -15.00 -10.15
N GLU A 56 8.81 -14.16 -9.18
CA GLU A 56 8.05 -13.96 -7.95
C GLU A 56 6.66 -13.38 -8.26
N ALA A 57 6.56 -12.43 -9.19
CA ALA A 57 5.27 -11.86 -9.59
C ALA A 57 4.31 -12.92 -10.17
N VAL A 58 4.81 -13.82 -11.02
CA VAL A 58 4.02 -14.94 -11.56
C VAL A 58 3.59 -15.90 -10.46
N HIS A 59 4.51 -16.28 -9.57
CA HIS A 59 4.20 -17.19 -8.47
C HIS A 59 3.11 -16.62 -7.55
N ILE A 60 3.22 -15.34 -7.20
CA ILE A 60 2.21 -14.62 -6.42
C ILE A 60 0.86 -14.63 -7.15
N ALA A 61 0.84 -14.34 -8.44
CA ALA A 61 -0.39 -14.32 -9.24
C ALA A 61 -1.07 -15.70 -9.30
N GLU A 62 -0.30 -16.79 -9.36
CA GLU A 62 -0.84 -18.16 -9.30
C GLU A 62 -1.47 -18.49 -7.95
N GLN A 63 -0.90 -18.00 -6.84
CA GLN A 63 -1.46 -18.21 -5.50
C GLN A 63 -2.74 -17.39 -5.27
N ILE A 64 -2.80 -16.16 -5.78
CA ILE A 64 -3.97 -15.28 -5.65
C ILE A 64 -5.11 -15.73 -6.57
N GLY A 65 -4.76 -16.22 -7.77
CA GLY A 65 -5.70 -16.49 -8.85
C GLY A 65 -5.87 -15.28 -9.79
N TYR A 66 -6.11 -15.58 -11.07
CA TYR A 66 -6.25 -14.58 -12.13
C TYR A 66 -7.71 -14.09 -12.29
N PRO A 67 -7.93 -12.85 -12.79
CA PRO A 67 -6.92 -11.87 -13.23
C PRO A 67 -6.31 -11.06 -12.08
N VAL A 68 -5.06 -10.61 -12.26
CA VAL A 68 -4.35 -9.73 -11.32
C VAL A 68 -3.97 -8.40 -11.97
N ALA A 69 -3.81 -7.37 -11.15
CA ALA A 69 -3.20 -6.11 -11.54
C ALA A 69 -1.73 -6.11 -11.09
N LEU A 70 -0.80 -5.82 -12.01
CA LEU A 70 0.62 -5.63 -11.72
C LEU A 70 0.97 -4.15 -11.88
N LYS A 71 1.68 -3.59 -10.90
CA LYS A 71 2.05 -2.18 -10.86
C LYS A 71 3.53 -2.00 -10.57
N LEU A 72 4.24 -1.22 -11.38
CA LEU A 72 5.65 -0.91 -11.14
C LEU A 72 5.83 -0.23 -9.78
N ARG A 73 6.86 -0.62 -9.02
CA ARG A 73 7.25 0.08 -7.80
C ARG A 73 8.64 0.67 -8.00
N SER A 74 8.72 1.99 -8.08
CA SER A 74 9.98 2.71 -8.19
C SER A 74 9.86 4.07 -7.48
N PRO A 75 10.79 4.40 -6.56
CA PRO A 75 10.85 5.73 -5.96
C PRO A 75 10.99 6.85 -7.00
N ASP A 76 11.61 6.55 -8.14
CA ASP A 76 11.86 7.51 -9.21
C ASP A 76 10.62 7.76 -10.10
N ILE A 77 9.59 6.90 -10.01
CA ILE A 77 8.40 6.95 -10.86
C ILE A 77 7.14 6.95 -9.96
N PRO A 78 6.78 8.10 -9.38
CA PRO A 78 5.61 8.20 -8.51
C PRO A 78 4.29 8.01 -9.27
N HIS A 79 4.25 8.39 -10.55
CA HIS A 79 3.08 8.25 -11.43
C HIS A 79 3.31 7.14 -12.46
N LYS A 80 3.02 5.91 -12.07
CA LYS A 80 3.24 4.68 -12.86
C LYS A 80 2.61 4.70 -14.26
N SER A 81 1.52 5.46 -14.41
CA SER A 81 0.84 5.70 -15.69
C SER A 81 1.72 6.41 -16.72
N GLU A 82 2.73 7.19 -16.30
CA GLU A 82 3.64 7.92 -17.19
C GLU A 82 4.52 6.98 -18.03
N VAL A 83 4.74 5.75 -17.56
CA VAL A 83 5.59 4.75 -18.22
C VAL A 83 4.84 3.50 -18.64
N GLN A 84 3.50 3.55 -18.70
CA GLN A 84 2.65 2.36 -18.90
C GLN A 84 2.87 1.25 -17.84
N GLY A 85 3.36 1.61 -16.65
CA GLY A 85 3.67 0.69 -15.55
C GLY A 85 2.48 0.38 -14.60
N VAL A 86 1.32 0.97 -14.88
CA VAL A 86 -0.01 0.91 -14.20
C VAL A 86 -0.06 1.32 -12.72
#